data_AF-A0A6J2U3N4-F1
#
_entry.id   AF-A0A6J2U3N4-F1
#
_cell.length_a   1.000
_cell.length_b   1.000
_cell.length_c   1.000
_cell.angle_alpha   90.00
_cell.angle_beta   90.00
_cell.angle_gamma   90.00
#
_symmetry.space_group_name_H-M   'P 1'
#
loop_
_entity.id
_entity.type
_entity.pdbx_description
1 polymer ?
#
loop_
_entity_poly.entity_id
_entity_poly.type
_entity_poly.pdbx_seq_one_letter_code
_entity_poly.pdbx_strand_id
1 'polypeptide(L)'
;MTLSREINVDDDELLDQMIEGIPLESLRVQARIQCFSDPTHMLRAFANVRLPVRPKMSDGPENKYEDNVRCANCNCRGHFANVCKKAKRERGSCYACGKLGHLVAQCPERKSVVKNNYNA
;
A
#
# COMPACT_ATOMS: atom_id res chain seq x y z
N MET A 1 -43.27 -25.94 -5.77
CA MET A 1 -42.64 -25.49 -7.02
C MET A 1 -41.19 -25.95 -7.00
N THR A 2 -40.92 -27.13 -7.56
CA THR A 2 -39.58 -27.71 -7.66
C THR A 2 -38.93 -27.23 -8.96
N LEU A 3 -38.35 -26.03 -8.92
CA LEU A 3 -37.58 -25.44 -10.02
C LEU A 3 -36.11 -25.89 -10.03
N SER A 4 -35.80 -27.07 -9.48
CA SER A 4 -34.45 -27.66 -9.56
C SER A 4 -34.35 -28.58 -10.77
N ARG A 5 -34.90 -28.13 -11.91
CA ARG A 5 -34.81 -28.85 -13.17
C ARG A 5 -33.40 -28.60 -13.73
N GLU A 6 -32.54 -29.57 -13.46
CA GLU A 6 -31.44 -30.04 -14.32
C GLU A 6 -30.72 -28.95 -15.14
N ILE A 7 -29.84 -28.19 -14.48
CA ILE A 7 -28.88 -27.35 -15.18
C ILE A 7 -27.87 -28.31 -15.85
N ASN A 8 -28.08 -28.61 -17.12
CA ASN A 8 -27.12 -29.32 -17.95
C ASN A 8 -26.08 -28.31 -18.43
N VAL A 9 -25.17 -27.94 -17.52
CA VAL A 9 -23.97 -27.17 -17.88
C VAL A 9 -22.97 -28.17 -18.40
N ASP A 10 -22.51 -27.97 -19.62
CA ASP A 10 -21.42 -28.76 -20.19
C ASP A 10 -20.15 -28.58 -19.35
N ASP A 11 -19.36 -29.63 -19.18
CA ASP A 11 -18.15 -29.58 -18.35
C ASP A 11 -17.15 -28.50 -18.83
N ASP A 12 -17.12 -28.20 -20.13
CA ASP A 12 -16.28 -27.15 -20.72
C ASP A 12 -16.79 -25.74 -20.32
N GLU A 13 -18.11 -25.54 -20.31
CA GLU A 13 -18.73 -24.29 -19.86
C GLU A 13 -18.52 -24.07 -18.35
N LEU A 14 -18.62 -25.15 -17.57
CA LEU A 14 -18.32 -25.10 -16.13
C LEU A 14 -16.85 -24.76 -15.88
N LEU A 15 -15.93 -25.33 -16.67
CA LEU A 15 -14.50 -25.05 -16.57
C LEU A 15 -14.18 -23.59 -16.90
N ASP A 16 -14.77 -23.02 -17.95
CA ASP A 16 -14.55 -21.62 -18.30
C ASP A 16 -15.04 -20.67 -17.19
N GLN A 17 -16.25 -20.92 -16.65
CA GLN A 17 -16.78 -20.16 -15.52
C GLN A 17 -15.88 -20.24 -14.27
N MET A 18 -15.31 -21.42 -13.99
CA MET A 18 -14.37 -21.59 -12.88
C MET A 18 -13.05 -20.85 -13.11
N ILE A 19 -12.55 -20.83 -14.35
CA ILE A 19 -11.32 -20.11 -14.73
C ILE A 19 -11.56 -18.60 -14.61
N GLU A 20 -12.68 -18.08 -15.10
CA GLU A 20 -13.02 -16.65 -14.98
C GLU A 20 -13.07 -16.18 -13.51
N GLY A 21 -13.59 -17.04 -12.62
CA GLY A 21 -13.66 -16.81 -11.18
C GLY A 21 -12.33 -16.71 -10.42
N ILE A 22 -11.19 -17.05 -11.06
CA ILE A 22 -9.88 -16.95 -10.42
C ILE A 22 -9.49 -15.46 -10.23
N PRO A 23 -9.20 -15.01 -8.99
CA PRO A 23 -8.96 -13.59 -8.71
C PRO A 23 -7.59 -13.07 -9.20
N LEU A 24 -6.63 -13.96 -9.46
CA LEU A 24 -5.32 -13.60 -9.99
C LEU A 24 -5.22 -13.94 -11.47
N GLU A 25 -4.98 -12.92 -12.29
CA GLU A 25 -4.84 -13.08 -13.75
C GLU A 25 -3.76 -14.10 -14.12
N SER A 26 -2.64 -14.11 -13.42
CA SER A 26 -1.56 -15.07 -13.69
C SER A 26 -1.99 -16.53 -13.49
N LEU A 27 -2.81 -16.80 -12.46
CA LEU A 27 -3.34 -18.14 -12.20
C LEU A 27 -4.47 -18.49 -13.19
N ARG A 28 -5.26 -17.49 -13.61
CA ARG A 28 -6.27 -17.66 -14.66
C ARG A 28 -5.64 -18.05 -15.99
N VAL A 29 -4.62 -17.31 -16.42
CA VAL A 29 -3.85 -17.60 -17.63
C VAL A 29 -3.20 -18.99 -17.55
N GLN A 30 -2.64 -19.34 -16.39
CA GLN A 30 -2.09 -20.68 -16.17
C GLN A 30 -3.14 -21.78 -16.31
N ALA A 31 -4.34 -21.59 -15.75
CA ALA A 31 -5.43 -22.55 -15.87
C ALA A 31 -5.89 -22.73 -17.32
N ARG A 32 -5.94 -21.64 -18.11
CA ARG A 32 -6.25 -21.70 -19.56
C ARG A 32 -5.20 -22.48 -20.36
N ILE A 33 -3.92 -22.29 -20.06
CA ILE A 33 -2.82 -22.97 -20.76
C ILE A 33 -2.79 -24.48 -20.43
N GLN A 34 -3.25 -24.86 -19.23
CA GLN A 34 -3.25 -26.26 -18.79
C GLN A 34 -4.38 -27.10 -19.38
N CYS A 35 -5.36 -26.48 -20.08
CA CYS A 35 -6.43 -27.16 -20.83
C CYS A 35 -7.06 -28.35 -20.10
N PHE A 36 -7.56 -28.14 -18.88
CA PHE A 36 -8.25 -29.19 -18.13
C PHE A 36 -9.50 -29.65 -18.87
N SER A 37 -9.76 -30.95 -18.91
CA SER A 37 -10.96 -31.52 -19.54
C SER A 37 -12.05 -31.89 -18.53
N ASP A 38 -11.74 -31.78 -17.23
CA ASP A 38 -12.64 -32.18 -16.16
C ASP A 38 -12.50 -31.21 -14.97
N PRO A 39 -13.62 -30.69 -14.43
CA PRO A 39 -13.61 -29.71 -13.33
C PRO A 39 -12.96 -30.26 -12.06
N THR A 40 -13.04 -31.57 -11.82
CA THR A 40 -12.43 -32.19 -10.63
C THR A 40 -10.90 -32.19 -10.71
N HIS A 41 -10.35 -32.38 -11.90
CA HIS A 41 -8.91 -32.32 -12.14
C HIS A 41 -8.36 -30.91 -11.95
N MET A 42 -9.10 -29.90 -12.40
CA MET A 42 -8.74 -28.48 -12.22
C MET A 42 -8.72 -28.12 -10.72
N LEU A 43 -9.75 -28.51 -9.97
CA LEU A 43 -9.80 -28.31 -8.51
C LEU A 43 -8.63 -28.98 -7.79
N ARG A 44 -8.27 -30.20 -8.18
CA ARG A 44 -7.15 -30.93 -7.59
C ARG A 44 -5.81 -30.28 -7.88
N ALA A 45 -5.59 -29.78 -9.11
CA ALA A 45 -4.37 -29.11 -9.51
C ALA A 45 -4.12 -27.81 -8.73
N PHE A 46 -5.20 -27.07 -8.41
CA PHE A 46 -5.12 -25.79 -7.71
C PHE A 46 -5.38 -25.88 -6.19
N ALA A 47 -5.67 -27.07 -5.65
CA ALA A 47 -6.04 -27.27 -4.24
C ALA A 47 -5.02 -26.70 -3.23
N ASN A 48 -3.73 -26.70 -3.58
CA ASN A 48 -2.65 -26.21 -2.72
C ASN A 48 -2.11 -24.83 -3.11
N VAL A 49 -2.70 -24.19 -4.13
CA VAL A 49 -2.26 -22.86 -4.58
C VAL A 49 -2.74 -21.84 -3.56
N ARG A 50 -1.79 -21.23 -2.85
CA ARG A 50 -2.06 -20.15 -1.92
C ARG A 50 -1.96 -18.81 -2.62
N LEU A 51 -3.05 -18.06 -2.63
CA LEU A 51 -3.02 -16.67 -3.07
C LEU A 51 -2.11 -15.89 -2.11
N PRO A 52 -1.30 -14.94 -2.60
CA PRO A 52 -0.56 -14.05 -1.74
C PRO A 52 -1.57 -13.28 -0.91
N VAL A 53 -1.50 -13.45 0.41
CA VAL A 53 -2.26 -12.62 1.33
C VAL A 53 -1.74 -11.20 1.12
N ARG A 54 -2.55 -10.35 0.49
CA ARG A 54 -2.31 -8.91 0.61
C ARG A 54 -2.36 -8.64 2.11
N PRO A 55 -1.28 -8.14 2.74
CA PRO A 55 -1.37 -7.78 4.14
C PRO A 55 -2.56 -6.84 4.25
N LYS A 56 -3.60 -7.25 4.99
CA LYS A 56 -4.64 -6.32 5.39
C LYS A 56 -3.90 -5.23 6.14
N MET A 57 -3.90 -4.03 5.58
CA MET A 57 -3.49 -2.83 6.31
C MET A 57 -4.41 -2.84 7.53
N SER A 58 -3.88 -3.23 8.68
CA SER A 58 -4.66 -3.33 9.89
C SER A 58 -5.21 -1.94 10.19
N ASP A 59 -6.54 -1.82 10.20
CA ASP A 59 -7.25 -0.73 10.82
C ASP A 59 -6.85 -0.66 12.31
N GLY A 60 -5.84 0.15 12.63
CA GLY A 60 -5.34 0.37 13.99
C GLY A 60 -4.05 1.19 14.01
N PRO A 61 -3.98 2.34 14.72
CA PRO A 61 -2.86 3.25 14.63
C PRO A 61 -1.75 2.81 15.59
N GLU A 62 -0.93 1.84 15.18
CA GLU A 62 0.36 1.65 15.85
C GLU A 62 1.38 2.58 15.19
N ASN A 63 1.55 3.75 15.80
CA ASN A 63 2.23 4.94 15.29
C ASN A 63 3.76 4.79 15.20
N LYS A 64 4.25 3.73 14.53
CA LYS A 64 5.70 3.53 14.27
C LYS A 64 6.26 4.45 13.19
N TYR A 65 5.39 5.24 12.53
CA TYR A 65 5.79 6.21 11.50
C TYR A 65 6.03 7.63 12.05
N GLU A 66 5.72 7.90 13.33
CA GLU A 66 5.95 9.22 13.93
C GLU A 66 7.44 9.54 14.15
N ASP A 67 8.30 8.53 14.35
CA ASP A 67 9.72 8.81 14.60
C ASP A 67 10.47 9.33 13.34
N ASN A 68 10.05 8.88 12.15
CA ASN A 68 10.70 9.24 10.89
C ASN A 68 9.99 10.35 10.10
N VAL A 69 8.74 10.71 10.43
CA VAL A 69 8.08 11.84 9.79
C VAL A 69 8.70 13.15 10.24
N ARG A 70 9.11 14.01 9.28
CA ARG A 70 9.53 15.38 9.54
C ARG A 70 8.46 16.38 9.15
N CYS A 71 8.17 17.31 10.04
CA CYS A 71 7.22 18.38 9.82
C CYS A 71 7.73 19.36 8.75
N ALA A 72 6.96 19.59 7.69
CA ALA A 72 7.32 20.56 6.63
C ALA A 72 7.24 22.04 7.06
N ASN A 73 6.70 22.32 8.25
CA ASN A 73 6.66 23.67 8.81
C ASN A 73 7.90 23.97 9.68
N CYS A 74 8.25 23.08 10.61
CA CYS A 74 9.32 23.32 11.59
C CYS A 74 10.51 22.37 11.50
N ASN A 75 10.48 21.39 10.59
CA ASN A 75 11.51 20.39 10.38
C ASN A 75 11.81 19.47 11.58
N CYS A 76 10.98 19.51 12.63
CA CYS A 76 11.02 18.58 13.76
C CYS A 76 10.44 17.21 13.37
N ARG A 77 10.87 16.16 14.07
CA ARG A 77 10.30 14.81 13.93
C ARG A 77 9.05 14.64 14.79
N GLY A 78 8.27 13.57 14.58
CA GLY A 78 7.13 13.24 15.45
C GLY A 78 5.78 13.76 14.98
N HIS A 79 5.71 14.62 13.96
CA HIS A 79 4.44 15.17 13.48
C HIS A 79 4.49 15.70 12.04
N PHE A 80 3.31 15.83 11.44
CA PHE A 80 3.10 16.47 10.14
C PHE A 80 2.88 17.99 10.28
N ALA A 81 3.08 18.75 9.19
CA ALA A 81 2.86 20.19 9.17
C ALA A 81 1.44 20.62 9.58
N ASN A 82 0.45 19.77 9.31
CA ASN A 82 -0.96 20.04 9.67
C ASN A 82 -1.22 19.99 11.18
N VAL A 83 -0.40 19.26 11.94
CA VAL A 83 -0.50 19.11 13.41
C VAL A 83 0.54 20.00 14.13
N CYS A 84 1.30 20.80 13.37
CA CYS A 84 2.35 21.62 13.92
C CYS A 84 1.77 22.78 14.75
N LYS A 85 2.17 22.88 16.02
CA LYS A 85 1.77 23.96 16.94
C LYS A 85 2.52 25.27 16.69
N LYS A 86 3.60 25.26 15.90
CA LYS A 86 4.40 26.45 15.58
C LYS A 86 3.70 27.28 14.51
N ALA A 87 3.92 28.60 14.54
CA ALA A 87 3.43 29.51 13.51
C ALA A 87 3.84 29.04 12.10
N LYS A 88 2.98 29.31 11.10
CA LYS A 88 3.29 28.97 9.71
C LYS A 88 4.52 29.75 9.26
N ARG A 89 5.55 29.03 8.79
CA ARG A 89 6.73 29.66 8.20
C ARG A 89 6.36 30.41 6.93
N GLU A 90 7.08 31.48 6.66
CA GLU A 90 6.99 32.15 5.37
C GLU A 90 7.47 31.22 4.25
N ARG A 91 6.75 31.21 3.11
CA ARG A 91 7.12 30.36 1.98
C ARG A 91 8.49 30.78 1.45
N GLY A 92 9.39 29.81 1.26
CA GLY A 92 10.76 30.08 0.81
C GLY A 92 11.75 30.45 1.92
N SER A 93 11.31 30.57 3.18
CA SER A 93 12.23 30.72 4.32
C SER A 93 13.00 29.44 4.63
N CYS A 94 14.22 29.60 5.17
CA CYS A 94 15.08 28.52 5.59
C CYS A 94 14.44 27.69 6.72
N TYR A 95 14.33 26.38 6.55
CA TYR A 95 13.74 25.49 7.58
C TYR A 95 14.58 25.34 8.86
N ALA A 96 15.79 25.91 8.93
CA ALA A 96 16.64 25.85 10.12
C ALA A 96 16.55 27.15 10.96
N CYS A 97 16.58 28.32 10.32
CA CYS A 97 16.61 29.62 11.02
C CYS A 97 15.43 30.55 10.70
N GLY A 98 14.56 30.21 9.74
CA GLY A 98 13.38 31.00 9.38
C GLY A 98 13.65 32.26 8.55
N LYS A 99 14.91 32.57 8.22
CA LYS A 99 15.27 33.72 7.38
C LYS A 99 15.09 33.40 5.89
N LEU A 100 14.77 34.41 5.09
CA LEU A 100 14.75 34.34 3.62
C LEU A 100 16.18 34.41 3.04
N GLY A 101 16.30 34.06 1.76
CA GLY A 101 17.53 34.27 0.98
C GLY A 101 18.51 33.09 0.96
N HIS A 102 18.22 31.98 1.65
CA HIS A 102 19.02 30.76 1.57
C HIS A 102 18.20 29.51 1.89
N LEU A 103 18.65 28.36 1.40
CA LEU A 103 18.12 27.05 1.78
C LEU A 103 18.85 26.51 3.01
N VAL A 104 18.27 25.51 3.69
CA VAL A 104 18.87 24.87 4.87
C VAL A 104 20.30 24.40 4.62
N ALA A 105 20.60 23.92 3.41
CA ALA A 105 21.93 23.47 3.02
C ALA A 105 22.99 24.58 3.05
N GLN A 106 22.56 25.83 2.84
CA GLN A 106 23.40 27.03 2.79
C GLN A 106 23.18 27.93 4.02
N CYS A 107 22.55 27.41 5.07
CA CYS A 107 22.23 28.22 6.24
C CYS A 107 23.50 28.53 7.05
N PRO A 108 23.87 29.81 7.21
CA PRO A 108 25.07 30.21 7.96
C PRO A 108 24.98 29.86 9.45
N GLU A 109 23.75 29.70 9.96
CA GLU A 109 23.47 29.34 11.34
C GLU A 109 23.40 27.82 11.55
N ARG A 110 23.64 27.02 10.49
CA ARG A 110 23.62 25.55 10.54
C ARG A 110 24.91 25.01 11.15
N LYS A 111 25.07 25.14 12.47
CA LYS A 111 26.12 24.42 13.19
C LYS A 111 25.83 22.91 13.13
N SER A 112 26.88 22.15 12.83
CA SER A 112 26.95 20.70 12.60
C SER A 112 26.33 19.87 13.73
N VAL A 113 25.03 19.60 13.68
CA VAL A 113 24.39 18.63 14.58
C VAL A 113 23.72 17.56 13.73
N VAL A 114 24.27 16.34 13.79
CA VAL A 114 23.78 15.13 13.09
C VAL A 114 22.35 14.75 13.53
N LYS A 115 21.87 15.31 14.64
CA LYS A 115 20.48 15.27 15.09
C LYS A 115 19.87 16.67 14.95
N ASN A 116 19.19 16.93 13.82
CA ASN A 116 18.42 18.16 13.62
C ASN A 116 17.28 18.23 14.68
N ASN A 117 17.52 18.89 15.80
CA ASN A 117 16.51 19.27 16.77
C ASN A 117 16.39 20.79 16.79
N TYR A 118 16.05 21.38 15.64
CA TYR A 118 15.92 22.84 15.53
C TYR A 118 14.70 23.31 16.34
N ASN A 119 15.00 23.99 17.45
CA ASN A 119 14.09 24.60 18.41
C ASN A 119 13.06 23.63 19.02
N ALA A 120 13.52 22.70 19.86
CA ALA A 120 12.64 22.18 20.91
C ALA A 120 12.13 23.35 21.77
#